data_AF-K6UDU8-F1
#
_entry.id   AF-K6UDU8-F1
#
_cell.length_a   1.000
_cell.length_b   1.000
_cell.length_c   1.000
_cell.angle_alpha   90.00
_cell.angle_beta   90.00
_cell.angle_gamma   90.00
#
_symmetry.space_group_name_H-M   'P 1'
#
loop_
_entity.id
_entity.type
_entity.pdbx_description
1 polymer ?
#
loop_
_entity_poly.entity_id
_entity_poly.type
_entity_poly.pdbx_seq_one_letter_code
_entity_poly.pdbx_strand_id
1 'polypeptide(L)' 'MSAFDRFNIHAQLEHLQSKYQGSGHSDTTRWEWLTNIHRDTLASHVGHYSRYLNREEIK' A
#
# COMPACT_ATOMS: atom_id res chain seq x y z
N MET A 1 -5.49 29.35 -11.39
CA MET A 1 -5.66 27.98 -11.94
C MET A 1 -7.13 27.76 -12.25
N SER A 2 -7.44 27.35 -13.49
CA SER A 2 -8.83 27.10 -13.89
C SER A 2 -9.39 25.87 -13.15
N ALA A 3 -10.71 25.73 -13.09
CA ALA A 3 -11.33 24.54 -12.51
C ALA A 3 -10.92 23.24 -13.25
N PHE A 4 -10.66 23.36 -14.56
CA PHE A 4 -10.18 22.28 -15.41
C PHE A 4 -8.78 21.81 -15.02
N ASP A 5 -7.87 22.73 -14.71
CA ASP A 5 -6.51 22.38 -14.25
C ASP A 5 -6.53 21.60 -12.93
N ARG A 6 -7.43 21.98 -12.00
CA ARG A 6 -7.61 21.26 -10.74
C ARG A 6 -8.12 19.84 -10.98
N PHE A 7 -9.13 19.67 -11.83
CA PHE A 7 -9.66 18.35 -12.16
C PHE A 7 -8.58 17.43 -12.75
N ASN A 8 -7.76 17.96 -13.65
CA ASN A 8 -6.70 17.22 -14.31
C ASN A 8 -5.62 16.73 -13.32
N ILE A 9 -5.29 17.55 -12.32
CA ILE A 9 -4.34 17.17 -11.25
C ILE A 9 -4.90 16.04 -10.38
N HIS A 10 -6.19 16.09 -10.01
CA HIS A 10 -6.80 15.04 -9.20
C HIS A 10 -6.88 13.71 -9.96
N ALA A 11 -7.25 13.74 -11.25
CA ALA A 11 -7.30 12.54 -12.09
C ALA A 11 -5.92 11.84 -12.21
N GLN A 12 -4.84 12.62 -12.35
CA GLN A 12 -3.48 12.06 -12.39
C GLN A 12 -3.07 11.43 -11.06
N LEU A 13 -3.47 12.06 -9.95
CA LEU A 13 -3.17 11.57 -8.61
C LEU A 13 -3.94 10.26 -8.30
N GLU A 14 -5.23 10.20 -8.62
CA GLU A 14 -6.05 8.99 -8.49
C GLU A 14 -5.54 7.84 -9.37
N HIS A 15 -5.09 8.14 -10.58
CA HIS A 15 -4.48 7.15 -11.47
C HIS A 15 -3.22 6.53 -10.85
N LEU A 16 -2.35 7.34 -10.23
CA LEU A 16 -1.15 6.84 -9.55
C LEU A 16 -1.50 6.01 -8.31
N GLN A 17 -2.47 6.44 -7.51
CA GLN A 17 -2.93 5.73 -6.32
C GLN A 17 -3.54 4.36 -6.68
N SER A 18 -4.25 4.29 -7.80
CA SER A 18 -4.80 3.03 -8.33
C SER A 18 -3.71 2.05 -8.74
N LYS A 19 -2.57 2.55 -9.22
CA LYS A 19 -1.43 1.72 -9.63
C LYS A 19 -0.62 1.19 -8.45
N TYR A 20 -0.45 2.00 -7.41
CA TYR A 20 0.38 1.67 -6.25
C TYR A 20 -0.48 1.55 -4.99
N GLN A 21 -1.01 0.34 -4.80
CA GLN A 21 -1.82 0.03 -3.62
C GLN A 21 -0.98 0.23 -2.35
N GLY A 22 -1.56 0.89 -1.33
CA GLY A 22 -0.84 1.25 -0.11
C GLY A 22 -0.23 2.66 -0.11
N SER A 23 -0.25 3.37 -1.24
CA SER A 23 0.05 4.81 -1.24
C SER A 23 -1.03 5.58 -0.46
N GLY A 24 -0.67 6.06 0.73
CA GLY A 24 -1.59 6.81 1.58
C GLY A 24 -1.91 8.19 1.02
N HIS A 25 -3.01 8.78 1.50
CA HIS A 25 -3.43 10.16 1.25
C HIS A 25 -3.94 10.78 2.56
N SER A 26 -4.23 12.08 2.53
CA SER A 26 -4.69 12.86 3.69
C SER A 26 -5.93 12.27 4.37
N ASP A 27 -6.78 11.60 3.61
CA ASP A 27 -8.03 11.02 4.10
C ASP A 27 -7.93 9.52 4.39
N THR A 28 -6.73 8.94 4.29
CA THR A 28 -6.52 7.52 4.63
C THR A 28 -6.81 7.30 6.10
N THR A 29 -7.77 6.42 6.37
CA THR A 29 -8.14 6.08 7.74
C THR A 29 -7.09 5.18 8.38
N ARG A 30 -7.06 5.17 9.71
CA ARG A 30 -6.21 4.25 10.49
C ARG A 30 -6.41 2.79 10.09
N TRP A 31 -7.65 2.40 9.80
CA TRP A 31 -8.00 1.03 9.41
C TRP A 31 -7.43 0.63 8.06
N GLU A 32 -7.55 1.51 7.06
CA GLU A 32 -6.97 1.27 5.73
C GLU A 32 -5.45 1.17 5.81
N TRP A 33 -4.81 2.07 6.57
CA TRP A 33 -3.37 2.03 6.79
C TRP A 33 -2.90 0.73 7.44
N LEU A 34 -3.55 0.32 8.54
CA LEU A 34 -3.21 -0.93 9.23
C LEU A 34 -3.46 -2.15 8.33
N THR A 35 -4.50 -2.14 7.52
CA THR A 35 -4.79 -3.24 6.58
C THR A 35 -3.70 -3.38 5.52
N ASN A 36 -3.19 -2.26 5.00
CA ASN A 36 -2.07 -2.26 4.06
C ASN A 36 -0.81 -2.87 4.71
N ILE A 37 -0.47 -2.45 5.93
CA ILE A 37 0.69 -3.00 6.67
C ILE A 37 0.57 -4.51 6.87
N HIS A 38 -0.61 -5.02 7.27
CA HIS A 38 -0.82 -6.45 7.45
C HIS A 38 -0.65 -7.22 6.14
N ARG A 39 -1.20 -6.70 5.03
CA ARG A 39 -1.05 -7.31 3.71
C ARG A 39 0.42 -7.38 3.27
N ASP A 40 1.16 -6.29 3.42
CA ASP A 40 2.58 -6.23 3.05
C ASP A 40 3.44 -7.16 3.90
N THR A 41 3.10 -7.28 5.19
CA THR A 41 3.74 -8.21 6.11
C THR A 41 3.50 -9.65 5.68
N LEU A 42 2.25 -10.04 5.38
CA LEU A 42 1.93 -11.39 4.93
C LEU A 42 2.57 -11.71 3.58
N ALA A 43 2.52 -10.78 2.63
CA ALA A 43 3.18 -10.93 1.32
C ALA A 43 4.69 -11.12 1.47
N SER A 44 5.33 -10.38 2.37
CA SER A 44 6.77 -10.52 2.67
C SER A 44 7.09 -11.86 3.31
N HIS A 45 6.19 -12.39 4.16
CA HIS A 45 6.36 -13.75 4.67
C HIS A 45 6.35 -14.72 3.49
N VAL A 46 5.28 -14.74 2.67
CA VAL A 46 5.10 -15.72 1.57
C VAL A 46 6.20 -15.63 0.51
N GLY A 47 6.62 -14.42 0.13
CA GLY A 47 7.61 -14.22 -0.93
C GLY A 47 9.06 -14.48 -0.51
N HIS A 48 9.39 -14.39 0.79
CA HIS A 48 10.77 -14.49 1.25
C HIS A 48 11.00 -15.85 1.93
N TYR A 49 11.41 -16.85 1.15
CA TYR A 49 11.66 -18.21 1.62
C TYR A 49 12.63 -18.28 2.83
N SER A 50 13.64 -17.40 2.87
CA SER A 50 14.57 -17.27 4.00
C SER A 50 13.86 -16.89 5.33
N ARG A 51 12.79 -16.09 5.28
CA ARG A 51 12.01 -15.74 6.48
C ARG A 51 11.09 -16.88 6.94
N TYR A 52 10.66 -17.76 6.05
CA TYR A 52 9.90 -18.95 6.42
C TYR A 52 10.78 -20.01 7.09
N LEU A 53 11.95 -20.30 6.53
CA LEU A 53 12.85 -21.34 7.05
C LEU A 53 13.36 -21.03 8.47
N ASN A 54 13.80 -19.79 8.72
CA ASN A 54 14.30 -19.38 10.03
C ASN A 54 13.23 -19.42 11.14
N ARG A 55 11.94 -19.55 10.79
CA ARG A 55 10.84 -19.66 11.77
C ARG A 55 10.58 -21.10 12.19
N GLU A 56 10.86 -22.09 11.33
CA GLU A 56 10.68 -23.51 11.66
C GLU A 56 11.89 -24.09 12.40
N GLU A 57 13.07 -23.46 12.35
CA GLU A 57 14.25 -23.87 13.14
C GLU A 57 14.19 -23.46 14.62
N ILE A 58 13.23 -22.63 15.04
CA ILE A 58 13.09 -22.15 16.43
C ILE A 58 12.02 -22.95 17.22
N LYS A 59 11.47 -24.03 16.66
CA LYS A 59 10.65 -25.00 17.39
C LYS A 59 11.46 -26.23 17.75
#